data_AF-A0A6I5C6E5-F1
#
_entry.id   AF-A0A6I5C6E5-F1
#
_cell.length_a   1.000
_cell.length_b   1.000
_cell.length_c   1.000
_cell.angle_alpha   90.00
_cell.angle_beta   90.00
_cell.angle_gamma   90.00
#
_symmetry.space_group_name_H-M   'P 1'
#
loop_
_entity.id
_entity.type
_entity.pdbx_description
1 polymer ?
#
loop_
_entity_poly.entity_id
_entity_poly.type
_entity_poly.pdbx_seq_one_letter_code
_entity_poly.pdbx_strand_id
1 'polypeptide(L)'
;MLQCIAITRVPPIEAYLALAAMEGGPEDPLESLTPDDIVLCELAQYPGHTAHAAVLYSAASVDHPDLWLFWTDDGCYRFPRLPPCLVQGKSGRFGREACMLYDQHASVHSWAMRDPLGDVVSEMVRKAMDETDDGP
;
A
#
# COMPACT_ATOMS: atom_id res chain seq x y z
N MET A 1 16.02 -6.19 -7.83
CA MET A 1 15.15 -5.08 -7.39
C MET A 1 15.02 -5.23 -5.89
N LEU A 2 15.57 -4.30 -5.11
CA LEU A 2 15.45 -4.35 -3.65
C LEU A 2 14.09 -3.75 -3.28
N GLN A 3 13.32 -4.47 -2.47
CA GLN A 3 12.13 -3.91 -1.86
C GLN A 3 12.56 -2.82 -0.87
N CYS A 4 11.90 -1.68 -0.93
CA CYS A 4 12.15 -0.61 0.03
C CYS A 4 11.63 -1.03 1.41
N ILE A 5 12.44 -0.85 2.45
CA ILE A 5 12.08 -1.13 3.85
C ILE A 5 12.12 0.14 4.71
N ALA A 6 12.08 1.31 4.07
CA ALA A 6 12.11 2.57 4.77
C ALA A 6 10.81 2.74 5.58
N ILE A 7 10.97 3.11 6.83
CA ILE A 7 9.87 3.44 7.73
C ILE A 7 9.99 4.89 8.19
N THR A 8 8.87 5.51 8.53
CA THR A 8 8.86 6.78 9.25
C THR A 8 7.74 6.79 10.28
N ARG A 9 7.95 7.57 11.35
CA ARG A 9 6.84 8.02 12.18
C ARG A 9 6.04 9.05 11.39
N VAL A 10 4.72 8.99 11.50
CA VAL A 10 3.82 10.02 10.97
C VAL A 10 4.00 11.29 11.80
N PRO A 11 4.32 12.46 11.19
CA PRO A 11 4.35 13.74 11.91
C PRO A 11 2.91 14.12 12.32
N PRO A 12 2.55 14.04 13.62
CA PRO A 12 1.14 14.01 14.00
C PRO A 12 0.43 15.33 13.73
N ILE A 13 1.07 16.47 14.01
CA ILE A 13 0.46 17.79 13.83
C ILE A 13 0.21 18.06 12.36
N GLU A 14 1.20 17.83 11.50
CA GLU A 14 1.12 18.05 10.07
C GLU A 14 0.10 17.10 9.42
N ALA A 15 0.05 15.85 9.87
CA ALA A 15 -0.91 14.87 9.41
C ALA A 15 -2.35 15.25 9.78
N TYR A 16 -2.62 15.68 11.03
CA TYR A 16 -3.94 16.16 11.43
C TYR A 16 -4.36 17.41 10.66
N LEU A 17 -3.44 18.36 10.43
CA LEU A 17 -3.72 19.54 9.61
C LEU A 17 -4.06 19.16 8.17
N ALA A 18 -3.36 18.17 7.59
CA ALA A 18 -3.63 17.70 6.24
C ALA A 18 -5.00 17.01 6.14
N LEU A 19 -5.38 16.18 7.12
CA LEU A 19 -6.69 15.54 7.18
C LEU A 19 -7.83 16.54 7.39
N ALA A 20 -7.68 17.48 8.31
CA ALA A 20 -8.70 18.50 8.57
C ALA A 20 -8.95 19.40 7.35
N ALA A 21 -7.95 19.57 6.48
CA ALA A 21 -8.07 20.33 5.24
C ALA A 21 -8.57 19.48 4.03
N MET A 22 -8.74 18.17 4.20
CA MET A 22 -9.13 17.25 3.13
C MET A 22 -10.64 17.21 2.96
N GLU A 23 -11.10 17.59 1.76
CA GLU A 23 -12.46 17.30 1.32
C GLU A 23 -12.64 15.79 1.13
N GLY A 24 -13.70 15.22 1.73
CA GLY A 24 -13.90 13.77 1.79
C GLY A 24 -12.99 13.05 2.79
N GLY A 25 -12.34 13.79 3.69
CA GLY A 25 -11.58 13.25 4.81
C GLY A 25 -12.48 12.67 5.92
N PRO A 26 -11.88 12.14 7.00
CA PRO A 26 -12.62 11.57 8.12
C PRO A 26 -13.44 12.63 8.87
N GLU A 27 -14.57 12.23 9.45
CA GLU A 27 -15.38 13.11 10.31
C GLU A 27 -14.63 13.54 11.56
N ASP A 28 -13.84 12.63 12.16
CA ASP A 28 -12.90 12.93 13.23
C ASP A 28 -11.46 12.53 12.85
N PRO A 29 -10.60 13.50 12.50
CA PRO A 29 -9.19 13.26 12.22
C PRO A 29 -8.44 12.59 13.37
N LEU A 30 -8.79 12.88 14.64
CA LEU A 30 -8.08 12.38 15.83
C LEU A 30 -8.31 10.89 16.06
N GLU A 31 -9.47 10.36 15.66
CA GLU A 31 -9.75 8.92 15.72
C GLU A 31 -9.14 8.15 14.55
N SER A 32 -8.86 8.83 13.43
CA SER A 32 -8.35 8.21 12.19
C SER A 32 -6.83 8.03 12.14
N LEU A 33 -6.08 8.77 12.96
CA LEU A 33 -4.62 8.66 13.06
C LEU A 33 -4.19 8.45 14.51
N THR A 34 -3.39 7.43 14.74
CA THR A 34 -2.75 7.24 16.04
C THR A 34 -1.45 8.05 16.11
N PRO A 35 -1.21 8.87 17.16
CA PRO A 35 -0.05 9.78 17.29
C PRO A 35 1.35 9.17 17.20
N ASP A 36 1.47 7.84 17.07
CA ASP A 36 2.73 7.09 16.98
C ASP A 36 2.75 6.13 15.78
N ASP A 37 1.90 6.36 14.78
CA ASP A 37 1.86 5.50 13.60
C ASP A 37 3.21 5.46 12.89
N ILE A 38 3.67 4.23 12.66
CA ILE A 38 4.84 3.93 11.86
C ILE A 38 4.33 3.39 10.54
N VAL A 39 4.66 4.08 9.44
CA VAL A 39 4.33 3.65 8.10
C VAL A 39 5.56 3.09 7.39
N LEU A 40 5.34 2.08 6.55
CA LEU A 40 6.33 1.47 5.66
C LEU A 40 6.17 2.05 4.25
N CYS A 41 7.26 2.29 3.55
CA CYS A 41 7.24 2.75 2.16
C CYS A 41 6.52 1.74 1.24
N GLU A 42 5.42 2.18 0.63
CA GLU A 42 4.57 1.37 -0.26
C GLU A 42 5.06 1.33 -1.70
N LEU A 43 5.93 2.27 -2.10
CA LEU A 43 6.46 2.29 -3.47
C LEU A 43 7.30 1.06 -3.80
N ALA A 44 7.83 0.35 -2.79
CA ALA A 44 8.56 -0.91 -2.90
C ALA A 44 9.72 -0.92 -3.94
N GLN A 45 10.10 0.24 -4.47
CA GLN A 45 11.14 0.43 -5.46
C GLN A 45 12.04 1.55 -5.00
N TYR A 46 13.32 1.22 -4.82
CA TYR A 46 14.36 2.18 -4.54
C TYR A 46 15.20 2.40 -5.81
N PRO A 47 14.99 3.48 -6.58
CA PRO A 47 16.10 4.18 -7.17
C PRO A 47 16.47 5.36 -6.25
N GLY A 48 17.77 5.57 -6.05
CA GLY A 48 18.26 6.70 -5.26
C GLY A 48 17.64 8.02 -5.71
N HIS A 49 17.23 8.83 -4.73
CA HIS A 49 16.72 10.22 -4.81
C HIS A 49 15.21 10.42 -4.98
N THR A 50 14.38 9.37 -4.97
CA THR A 50 12.93 9.56 -4.84
C THR A 50 12.50 9.59 -3.38
N ALA A 51 11.56 10.47 -3.04
CA ALA A 51 10.88 10.41 -1.76
C ALA A 51 10.19 9.04 -1.58
N HIS A 52 10.21 8.53 -0.36
CA HIS A 52 9.38 7.41 0.07
C HIS A 52 7.92 7.88 0.17
N ALA A 53 6.98 6.95 0.02
CA ALA A 53 5.56 7.28 0.13
C ALA A 53 4.75 6.14 0.73
N ALA A 54 3.71 6.49 1.49
CA ALA A 54 2.72 5.58 2.06
C ALA A 54 1.35 6.26 2.07
N VAL A 55 0.28 5.48 1.94
CA VAL A 55 -1.09 6.01 2.06
C VAL A 55 -1.38 6.29 3.53
N LEU A 56 -1.87 7.50 3.82
CA LEU A 56 -2.20 7.93 5.17
C LEU A 56 -3.71 7.83 5.41
N TYR A 57 -4.52 8.12 4.39
CA TYR A 57 -5.97 7.99 4.44
C TYR A 57 -6.53 7.70 3.05
N SER A 58 -7.33 6.65 2.96
CA SER A 58 -8.06 6.31 1.73
C SER A 58 -9.44 6.95 1.74
N ALA A 59 -9.72 7.78 0.74
CA ALA A 59 -11.04 8.38 0.64
C ALA A 59 -12.07 7.31 0.25
N ALA A 60 -13.29 7.44 0.76
CA ALA A 60 -14.34 6.44 0.53
C ALA A 60 -14.84 6.40 -0.93
N SER A 61 -14.54 7.40 -1.75
CA SER A 61 -14.99 7.51 -3.14
C SER A 61 -13.86 7.84 -4.08
N VAL A 62 -13.93 7.31 -5.30
CA VAL A 62 -12.97 7.58 -6.39
C VAL A 62 -12.92 9.07 -6.78
N ASP A 63 -13.99 9.82 -6.51
CA ASP A 63 -14.05 11.27 -6.77
C ASP A 63 -13.19 12.08 -5.79
N HIS A 64 -12.76 11.47 -4.69
CA HIS A 64 -11.90 12.08 -3.70
C HIS A 64 -10.53 11.40 -3.71
N PRO A 65 -9.43 12.15 -3.97
CA PRO A 65 -8.08 11.58 -3.97
C PRO A 65 -7.65 11.17 -2.56
N ASP A 66 -6.85 10.10 -2.48
CA ASP A 66 -6.27 9.63 -1.22
C ASP A 66 -5.23 10.63 -0.68
N LEU A 67 -5.09 10.67 0.64
CA LEU A 67 -4.02 11.42 1.29
C LEU A 67 -2.79 10.54 1.42
N TRP A 68 -1.68 11.00 0.86
CA TRP A 68 -0.39 10.31 0.92
C TRP A 68 0.58 11.04 1.83
N LEU A 69 1.44 10.30 2.53
CA LEU A 69 2.61 10.83 3.21
C LEU A 69 3.85 10.56 2.37
N PHE A 70 4.52 11.63 1.94
CA PHE A 70 5.83 11.57 1.28
C PHE A 70 6.91 12.00 2.26
N TRP A 71 8.01 11.25 2.31
CA TRP A 71 9.16 11.62 3.14
C TRP A 71 10.49 11.31 2.46
N THR A 72 11.52 12.04 2.85
CA THR A 72 12.90 11.83 2.42
C THR A 72 13.79 11.57 3.62
N ASP A 73 14.95 10.95 3.38
CA ASP A 73 15.90 10.59 4.45
C ASP A 73 16.48 11.82 5.18
N ASP A 74 16.34 13.02 4.60
CA ASP A 74 16.71 14.31 5.21
C ASP A 74 15.63 14.90 6.13
N GLY A 75 14.51 14.19 6.34
CA GLY A 75 13.45 14.59 7.26
C GLY A 75 12.44 15.58 6.69
N CYS A 76 12.39 15.79 5.36
CA CYS A 76 11.31 16.56 4.75
C CYS A 76 10.04 15.71 4.59
N TYR A 77 8.88 16.30 4.91
CA TYR A 77 7.56 15.66 4.78
C TYR A 77 6.64 16.45 3.86
N ARG A 78 5.78 15.76 3.11
CA ARG A 78 4.70 16.34 2.30
C ARG A 78 3.46 15.47 2.35
N PHE A 79 2.29 16.10 2.25
CA PHE A 79 0.98 15.45 2.35
C PHE A 79 0.12 15.69 1.10
N PRO A 80 0.52 15.22 -0.09
CA PRO A 80 -0.26 15.44 -1.30
C PRO A 80 -1.53 14.59 -1.31
N ARG A 81 -2.58 15.16 -1.92
CA ARG A 81 -3.79 14.43 -2.29
C ARG A 81 -3.65 13.95 -3.72
N LEU A 82 -3.62 12.63 -3.93
CA LEU A 82 -3.36 12.04 -5.25
C LEU A 82 -4.47 11.06 -5.65
N PRO A 83 -4.93 11.09 -6.90
CA PRO A 83 -5.94 10.14 -7.37
C PRO A 83 -5.33 8.73 -7.45
N PRO A 84 -6.16 7.68 -7.34
CA PRO A 84 -5.69 6.31 -7.44
C PRO A 84 -5.23 5.99 -8.88
N CYS A 85 -4.27 5.07 -9.00
CA CYS A 85 -3.83 4.53 -10.28
C CYS A 85 -4.91 3.64 -10.88
N LEU A 86 -5.31 3.91 -12.13
CA LEU A 86 -6.38 3.17 -12.81
C LEU A 86 -5.90 1.89 -13.52
N VAL A 87 -4.62 1.58 -13.45
CA VAL A 87 -4.07 0.38 -14.12
C VAL A 87 -4.51 -0.88 -13.37
N GLN A 88 -4.93 -1.87 -14.14
CA GLN A 88 -5.33 -3.18 -13.63
C GLN A 88 -4.39 -4.27 -14.13
N GLY A 89 -4.01 -5.19 -13.26
CA GLY A 89 -3.21 -6.36 -13.59
C GLY A 89 -3.97 -7.67 -13.45
N LYS A 90 -3.39 -8.75 -13.98
CA LYS A 90 -3.87 -10.11 -13.74
C LYS A 90 -3.23 -10.63 -12.45
N SER A 91 -4.04 -10.88 -11.44
CA SER A 91 -3.69 -11.64 -10.24
C SER A 91 -4.03 -13.11 -10.49
N GLY A 92 -3.06 -14.00 -10.26
CA GLY A 92 -3.16 -15.42 -10.65
C GLY A 92 -4.33 -16.18 -10.04
N ARG A 93 -4.87 -15.73 -8.89
CA ARG A 93 -5.99 -16.39 -8.19
C ARG A 93 -7.30 -15.60 -8.17
N PHE A 94 -7.28 -14.28 -8.33
CA PHE A 94 -8.45 -13.43 -8.04
C PHE A 94 -8.95 -12.59 -9.23
N GLY A 95 -8.43 -12.82 -10.44
CA GLY A 95 -8.89 -12.09 -11.63
C GLY A 95 -8.11 -10.79 -11.86
N ARG A 96 -8.81 -9.70 -12.21
CA ARG A 96 -8.18 -8.38 -12.43
C ARG A 96 -8.10 -7.62 -11.11
N GLU A 97 -6.90 -7.29 -10.66
CA GLU A 97 -6.67 -6.46 -9.46
C GLU A 97 -6.25 -5.05 -9.88
N ALA A 98 -6.80 -4.04 -9.20
CA ALA A 98 -6.39 -2.65 -9.38
C ALA A 98 -5.02 -2.40 -8.72
N CYS A 99 -4.28 -1.43 -9.24
CA CYS A 99 -3.14 -0.89 -8.51
C CYS A 99 -3.63 -0.14 -7.27
N MET A 100 -2.98 -0.35 -6.12
CA MET A 100 -3.30 0.31 -4.86
C MET A 100 -2.51 1.62 -4.64
N LEU A 101 -1.69 2.04 -5.60
CA LEU A 101 -0.87 3.24 -5.52
C LEU A 101 -1.54 4.43 -6.23
N TYR A 102 -1.00 5.63 -6.03
CA TYR A 102 -1.43 6.86 -6.70
C TYR A 102 -1.06 6.92 -8.19
N ASP A 103 -1.76 7.73 -8.97
CA ASP A 103 -1.46 7.93 -10.39
C ASP A 103 -0.04 8.47 -10.63
N GLN A 104 0.65 7.95 -11.65
CA GLN A 104 2.06 8.27 -11.96
C GLN A 104 3.06 7.90 -10.85
N HIS A 105 2.76 6.88 -10.03
CA HIS A 105 3.73 6.35 -9.08
C HIS A 105 5.01 5.85 -9.77
N ALA A 106 6.14 6.00 -9.07
CA ALA A 106 7.45 5.61 -9.60
C ALA A 106 7.64 4.08 -9.69
N SER A 107 6.84 3.31 -8.92
CA SER A 107 6.93 1.86 -8.88
C SER A 107 6.53 1.24 -10.22
N VAL A 108 7.25 0.22 -10.70
CA VAL A 108 6.75 -0.59 -11.82
C VAL A 108 5.61 -1.48 -11.36
N HIS A 109 4.54 -1.53 -12.13
CA HIS A 109 3.45 -2.44 -11.84
C HIS A 109 3.92 -3.89 -11.95
N SER A 110 3.89 -4.61 -10.83
CA SER A 110 4.26 -6.03 -10.77
C SER A 110 3.23 -6.80 -9.96
N TRP A 111 2.16 -7.25 -10.62
CA TRP A 111 1.19 -8.19 -10.04
C TRP A 111 1.67 -9.64 -10.04
N ALA A 112 2.83 -9.91 -10.64
CA ALA A 112 3.47 -11.23 -10.67
C ALA A 112 4.42 -11.44 -9.48
N MET A 113 4.02 -11.00 -8.28
CA MET A 113 4.77 -11.36 -7.08
C MET A 113 4.59 -12.84 -6.84
N ARG A 114 5.66 -13.61 -7.02
CA ARG A 114 5.67 -15.03 -6.69
C ARG A 114 5.75 -15.14 -5.18
N ASP A 115 4.79 -15.82 -4.56
CA ASP A 115 4.83 -16.22 -3.15
C ASP A 115 5.30 -17.69 -3.10
N PRO A 116 6.61 -17.96 -2.92
CA PRO A 116 7.12 -19.32 -2.96
C PRO A 116 6.60 -20.16 -1.77
N LEU A 117 6.27 -19.51 -0.65
CA LEU A 117 5.69 -20.20 0.49
C LEU A 117 4.24 -20.60 0.18
N GLY A 118 3.45 -19.69 -0.37
CA GLY A 118 2.10 -19.96 -0.84
C GLY A 118 2.05 -21.10 -1.87
N ASP A 119 3.02 -21.16 -2.78
CA ASP A 119 3.18 -22.27 -3.74
C ASP A 119 3.39 -23.61 -3.01
N VAL A 120 4.32 -23.66 -2.06
CA VAL A 120 4.62 -24.88 -1.26
C VAL A 120 3.43 -25.31 -0.41
N VAL A 121 2.79 -24.38 0.30
CA VAL A 121 1.61 -24.66 1.14
C VAL A 121 0.46 -25.19 0.28
N SER A 122 0.23 -24.61 -0.90
CA SER A 122 -0.81 -25.07 -1.82
C SER A 122 -0.54 -26.49 -2.32
N GLU A 123 0.71 -26.84 -2.59
CA GLU A 123 1.10 -28.20 -2.97
C GLU A 123 0.89 -29.20 -1.82
N MET A 124 1.24 -28.82 -0.58
CA MET A 124 1.01 -29.65 0.61
C MET A 124 -0.48 -29.92 0.83
N VAL A 125 -1.32 -28.88 0.74
CA VAL A 125 -2.77 -29.02 0.88
C VAL A 125 -3.33 -29.94 -0.21
N ARG A 126 -2.90 -29.77 -1.47
CA ARG A 126 -3.35 -30.65 -2.56
C ARG A 126 -2.98 -32.11 -2.32
N LYS A 127 -1.75 -32.40 -1.89
CA LYS A 127 -1.32 -33.77 -1.56
C LYS A 127 -2.13 -34.37 -0.41
N ALA A 128 -2.39 -33.59 0.64
CA ALA A 128 -3.22 -34.06 1.76
C ALA A 128 -4.66 -34.37 1.32
N MET A 129 -5.24 -33.58 0.41
CA MET A 129 -6.57 -33.85 -0.14
C MET A 129 -6.59 -35.13 -1.00
N ASP A 130 -5.57 -35.34 -1.85
CA ASP A 130 -5.44 -36.56 -2.65
C ASP A 130 -5.26 -37.82 -1.76
N GLU A 131 -4.51 -37.73 -0.66
CA GLU A 131 -4.32 -38.84 0.30
C GLU A 131 -5.56 -39.17 1.14
N THR A 132 -6.51 -38.23 1.26
CA THR A 132 -7.75 -38.45 2.01
C THR A 132 -8.86 -39.07 1.14
N ASP A 133 -8.76 -38.96 -0.19
CA ASP A 133 -9.71 -39.54 -1.17
C ASP A 133 -9.37 -41.01 -1.53
N ASP A 134 -8.18 -41.50 -1.14
CA ASP A 134 -7.68 -42.87 -1.34
C ASP A 134 -7.88 -43.79 -0.10
N GLY A 135 -8.69 -43.38 0.88
CA GLY A 135 -9.07 -44.19 2.06
C GLY A 135 -10.38 -44.98 1.85
N PRO A 136 -10.46 -46.26 2.30
CA PRO A 136 -11.42 -47.27 1.85
C PRO A 136 -12.90 -47.05 2.21
#